data_AF-A0A4D4N7I4-F1
#
_entry.id   AF-A0A4D4N7I4-F1
#
_cell.length_a   1.000
_cell.length_b   1.000
_cell.length_c   1.000
_cell.angle_alpha   90.00
_cell.angle_beta   90.00
_cell.angle_gamma   90.00
#
_symmetry.space_group_name_H-M   'P 1'
#
loop_
_entity.id
_entity.type
_entity.pdbx_description
1 polymer ?
#
loop_
_entity_poly.entity_id
_entity_poly.type
_entity_poly.pdbx_seq_one_letter_code
_entity_poly.pdbx_strand_id
1 'polypeptide(L)'
;MGFGEDELRALAGTRSFERGSGYVDAVRGLEVGDGSVTAVVHGTDIYEVELALGAGAGVSGRCDCPYGQEGNFCKHCVAVGLTVLRQAEAIPRQRADARTRASGLEAWLTALSRDELLALVREQVADDRELRRRLELRAAAARSDFGTVRERVLALIDPRPFARYGYVTYADAAGYARQVAETADALCALTTSGQAARAVGLAEDAIRALGEAYEEIDDSDGVVGQAIAAVAGAHLEACGVARPDPERLAEWLVGHVLGEWNDATDLDPLDYADVLGQAGLARLRQLAAEARRRSPRGWAEKYLMERLAKAEGDVDALVALYMKDLVPSGATHLRIAEELGAAGRPEDALSWAERGLRDTVDEAHVDGRLVDYVCARYTRTGRKAETVAVRRDRLLAERSLAAYQQLRAAARAADCWETERAAALAALREGTRQERGGWHRGPVLIDALLDDGDLDTAWREAADRADDRQWQQLADLSRETRPADALAVYLRLVELLKGPTGTASTSRWRGCCSTSALATGRWVQRMSSPRMSPICGPS
;
A
#
# COMPACT_ATOMS: atom_id res chain seq x y z
N MET A 1 15.78 -21.66 24.07
CA MET A 1 14.70 -21.32 23.11
C MET A 1 15.24 -20.25 22.17
N GLY A 2 14.81 -20.25 20.90
CA GLY A 2 15.36 -19.39 19.85
C GLY A 2 14.75 -17.98 19.76
N PHE A 3 13.76 -17.65 20.60
CA PHE A 3 13.06 -16.36 20.61
C PHE A 3 12.58 -16.00 22.02
N GLY A 4 12.21 -14.73 22.24
CA GLY A 4 11.66 -14.20 23.50
C GLY A 4 10.47 -13.26 23.30
N GLU A 5 9.91 -12.72 24.39
CA GLU A 5 8.74 -11.82 24.33
C GLU A 5 9.00 -10.56 23.50
N ASP A 6 10.21 -10.00 23.57
CA ASP A 6 10.56 -8.79 22.81
C ASP A 6 10.56 -9.02 21.31
N GLU A 7 10.91 -10.25 20.87
CA GLU A 7 10.86 -10.64 19.47
C GLU A 7 9.42 -10.82 18.99
N LEU A 8 8.57 -11.47 19.79
CA LEU A 8 7.12 -11.54 19.50
C LEU A 8 6.52 -10.13 19.40
N ARG A 9 6.96 -9.19 20.24
CA ARG A 9 6.50 -7.80 20.21
C ARG A 9 7.01 -7.07 18.97
N ALA A 10 8.23 -7.32 18.53
CA ALA A 10 8.78 -6.75 17.31
C ALA A 10 8.04 -7.24 16.06
N LEU A 11 7.71 -8.53 16.00
CA LEU A 11 6.98 -9.13 14.87
C LEU A 11 5.51 -8.69 14.81
N ALA A 12 4.82 -8.65 15.95
CA ALA A 12 3.39 -8.35 16.00
C ALA A 12 3.08 -6.85 16.05
N GLY A 13 4.03 -6.04 16.51
CA GLY A 13 3.80 -4.68 16.97
C GLY A 13 3.09 -4.62 18.32
N THR A 14 3.22 -3.48 19.01
CA THR A 14 2.76 -3.28 20.40
C THR A 14 1.28 -3.64 20.61
N ARG A 15 0.41 -3.18 19.70
CA ARG A 15 -1.05 -3.37 19.84
C ARG A 15 -1.48 -4.84 19.73
N SER A 16 -0.89 -5.59 18.81
CA SER A 16 -1.21 -7.02 18.63
C SER A 16 -0.62 -7.85 19.78
N PHE A 17 0.56 -7.48 20.26
CA PHE A 17 1.20 -8.13 21.40
C PHE A 17 0.38 -8.01 22.70
N GLU A 18 -0.05 -6.78 23.03
CA GLU A 18 -0.88 -6.52 24.22
C GLU A 18 -2.20 -7.30 24.15
N ARG A 19 -2.86 -7.32 22.98
CA ARG A 19 -4.07 -8.10 22.78
C ARG A 19 -3.81 -9.60 22.92
N GLY A 20 -2.74 -10.11 22.32
CA GLY A 20 -2.39 -11.53 22.33
C GLY A 20 -2.09 -12.07 23.72
N SER A 21 -1.50 -11.23 24.59
CA SER A 21 -1.25 -11.56 26.00
C SER A 21 -2.53 -11.94 26.76
N GLY A 22 -3.68 -11.36 26.38
CA GLY A 22 -4.99 -11.69 26.95
C GLY A 22 -5.61 -12.99 26.44
N TYR A 23 -5.02 -13.65 25.43
CA TYR A 23 -5.56 -14.88 24.82
C TYR A 23 -4.76 -16.14 25.18
N VAL A 24 -3.73 -16.03 26.03
CA VAL A 24 -2.89 -17.19 26.41
C VAL A 24 -3.72 -18.31 27.02
N ASP A 25 -4.70 -17.98 27.86
CA ASP A 25 -5.58 -18.97 28.49
C ASP A 25 -6.64 -19.54 27.54
N ALA A 26 -6.74 -19.02 26.31
CA ALA A 26 -7.62 -19.48 25.25
C ALA A 26 -6.91 -20.42 24.24
N VAL A 27 -5.61 -20.66 24.41
CA VAL A 27 -4.85 -21.62 23.60
C VAL A 27 -5.19 -23.05 24.02
N ARG A 28 -5.48 -23.92 23.06
CA ARG A 28 -5.81 -25.34 23.23
C ARG A 28 -5.03 -26.19 22.23
N GLY A 29 -4.83 -27.47 22.57
CA GLY A 29 -4.22 -28.44 21.67
C GLY A 29 -2.81 -28.04 21.20
N LEU A 30 -1.98 -27.51 22.10
CA LEU A 30 -0.59 -27.17 21.76
C LEU A 30 0.17 -28.45 21.41
N GLU A 31 0.53 -28.61 20.16
CA GLU A 31 1.30 -29.74 19.65
C GLU A 31 2.68 -29.27 19.19
N VAL A 32 3.72 -29.89 19.73
CA VAL A 32 5.11 -29.57 19.42
C VAL A 32 5.64 -30.58 18.41
N GLY A 33 5.98 -30.10 17.22
CA GLY A 33 6.67 -30.85 16.17
C GLY A 33 8.20 -30.72 16.26
N ASP A 34 8.90 -31.26 15.27
CA ASP A 34 10.36 -31.15 15.18
C ASP A 34 10.81 -29.69 14.96
N GLY A 35 10.16 -29.01 14.01
CA GLY A 35 10.48 -27.65 13.58
C GLY A 35 9.40 -26.60 13.83
N SER A 36 8.19 -27.00 14.24
CA SER A 36 7.07 -26.09 14.42
C SER A 36 6.22 -26.44 15.65
N VAL A 37 5.36 -25.51 16.05
CA VAL A 37 4.34 -25.70 17.08
C VAL A 37 3.00 -25.31 16.51
N THR A 38 2.03 -26.21 16.57
CA THR A 38 0.65 -25.94 16.16
C THR A 38 -0.24 -25.81 17.39
N ALA A 39 -1.25 -24.97 17.31
CA ALA A 39 -2.26 -24.83 18.35
C ALA A 39 -3.56 -24.27 17.79
N VAL A 40 -4.62 -24.40 18.57
CA VAL A 40 -5.90 -23.75 18.30
C VAL A 40 -6.12 -22.63 19.32
N VAL A 41 -6.54 -21.46 18.87
CA VAL A 41 -6.85 -20.31 19.74
C VAL A 41 -8.32 -19.96 19.63
N HIS A 42 -9.03 -20.04 20.75
CA HIS A 42 -10.43 -19.64 20.81
C HIS A 42 -10.56 -18.12 20.98
N GLY A 43 -11.19 -17.46 20.02
CA GLY A 43 -11.53 -16.05 20.11
C GLY A 43 -12.98 -15.79 19.74
N THR A 44 -13.20 -14.90 18.77
CA THR A 44 -14.52 -14.72 18.16
C THR A 44 -14.93 -15.95 17.35
N ASP A 45 -13.94 -16.67 16.82
CA ASP A 45 -14.06 -17.97 16.18
C ASP A 45 -12.89 -18.87 16.66
N ILE A 46 -12.79 -20.07 16.13
CA ILE A 46 -11.67 -21.01 16.33
C ILE A 46 -10.62 -20.76 15.26
N TYR A 47 -9.40 -20.47 15.67
CA TYR A 47 -8.30 -20.18 14.74
C TYR A 47 -7.15 -21.17 14.90
N GLU A 48 -6.71 -21.76 13.79
CA GLU A 48 -5.51 -22.58 13.71
C GLU A 48 -4.27 -21.70 13.58
N VAL A 49 -3.26 -22.00 14.39
CA VAL A 49 -2.00 -21.25 14.46
C VAL A 49 -0.84 -22.22 14.34
N GLU A 50 0.12 -21.88 13.50
CA GLU A 50 1.40 -22.57 13.39
C GLU A 50 2.55 -21.58 13.61
N LEU A 51 3.47 -21.91 14.51
CA LEU A 51 4.72 -21.18 14.71
C LEU A 51 5.90 -22.03 14.24
N ALA A 52 6.72 -21.51 13.33
CA ALA A 52 7.97 -22.15 12.94
C ALA A 52 9.09 -21.75 13.92
N LEU A 53 9.79 -22.75 14.46
CA LEU A 53 10.85 -22.59 15.44
C LEU A 53 12.23 -22.89 14.81
N GLY A 54 12.81 -21.87 14.18
CA GLY A 54 14.13 -21.94 13.57
C GLY A 54 15.25 -22.27 14.56
N ALA A 55 16.25 -23.04 14.11
CA ALA A 55 17.50 -23.20 14.84
C ALA A 55 18.37 -21.96 14.59
N GLY A 56 18.24 -20.93 15.44
CA GLY A 56 19.07 -19.72 15.38
C GLY A 56 18.58 -18.62 14.42
N ALA A 57 17.55 -18.88 13.62
CA ALA A 57 16.72 -17.86 13.00
C ALA A 57 15.44 -17.71 13.83
N GLY A 58 14.96 -16.48 13.98
CA GLY A 58 13.83 -16.12 14.82
C GLY A 58 12.52 -16.88 14.58
N VAL A 59 11.48 -16.54 15.35
CA VAL A 59 10.16 -17.18 15.21
C VAL A 59 9.36 -16.56 14.06
N SER A 60 8.69 -17.38 13.26
CA SER A 60 7.65 -16.93 12.33
C SER A 60 6.33 -17.61 12.67
N GLY A 61 5.22 -17.02 12.25
CA GLY A 61 3.89 -17.51 12.61
C GLY A 61 2.87 -17.30 11.50
N ARG A 62 2.03 -18.32 11.29
CA ARG A 62 0.88 -18.29 10.40
C ARG A 62 -0.38 -18.55 11.22
N CYS A 63 -1.45 -17.84 10.90
CA CYS A 63 -2.76 -18.03 11.50
C CYS A 63 -3.83 -17.85 10.43
N ASP A 64 -4.86 -18.69 10.46
CA ASP A 64 -6.01 -18.64 9.55
C ASP A 64 -7.00 -17.49 9.82
N CYS A 65 -6.78 -16.67 10.84
CA CYS A 65 -7.59 -15.48 11.08
C CYS A 65 -7.37 -14.41 9.98
N PRO A 66 -8.34 -13.52 9.71
CA PRO A 66 -8.24 -12.55 8.60
C PRO A 66 -6.93 -11.75 8.60
N TYR A 67 -6.53 -11.24 9.77
CA TYR A 67 -5.28 -10.46 9.89
C TYR A 67 -4.02 -11.31 9.68
N GLY A 68 -4.06 -12.61 10.00
CA GLY A 68 -2.95 -13.54 9.80
C GLY A 68 -2.84 -14.04 8.37
N GLN A 69 -3.97 -14.14 7.64
CA GLN A 69 -3.99 -14.48 6.22
C GLN A 69 -3.35 -13.40 5.34
N GLU A 70 -3.38 -12.14 5.78
CA GLU A 70 -2.60 -11.03 5.21
C GLU A 70 -1.07 -11.15 5.44
N GLY A 71 -0.61 -12.22 6.10
CA GLY A 71 0.81 -12.46 6.41
C GLY A 71 1.30 -11.77 7.69
N ASN A 72 0.43 -11.12 8.45
CA ASN A 72 0.83 -10.43 9.68
C ASN A 72 0.96 -11.40 10.86
N PHE A 73 1.92 -11.11 11.76
CA PHE A 73 2.05 -11.82 13.02
C PHE A 73 0.93 -11.39 14.00
N CYS A 74 -0.19 -12.10 13.97
CA CYS A 74 -1.40 -11.68 14.65
C CYS A 74 -1.35 -11.92 16.18
N LYS A 75 -2.38 -11.43 16.89
CA LYS A 75 -2.55 -11.65 18.33
C LYS A 75 -2.62 -13.14 18.72
N HIS A 76 -3.11 -14.02 17.85
CA HIS A 76 -3.17 -15.47 18.11
C HIS A 76 -1.78 -16.10 18.03
N CYS A 77 -0.96 -15.70 17.05
CA CYS A 77 0.46 -16.08 16.98
C CYS A 77 1.21 -15.65 18.25
N VAL A 78 0.93 -14.43 18.76
CA VAL A 78 1.48 -13.98 20.05
C VAL A 78 1.03 -14.88 21.21
N ALA A 79 -0.27 -15.19 21.29
CA ALA A 79 -0.81 -16.04 22.38
C ALA A 79 -0.15 -17.42 22.41
N VAL A 80 0.02 -18.06 21.25
CA VAL A 80 0.74 -19.33 21.13
C VAL A 80 2.21 -19.15 21.49
N GLY A 81 2.88 -18.09 21.01
CA GLY A 81 4.29 -17.82 21.32
C GLY A 81 4.55 -17.64 22.81
N LEU A 82 3.66 -16.91 23.50
CA LEU A 82 3.70 -16.74 24.96
C LEU A 82 3.42 -18.06 25.69
N THR A 83 2.51 -18.90 25.18
CA THR A 83 2.25 -20.24 25.74
C THR A 83 3.50 -21.13 25.63
N VAL A 84 4.19 -21.10 24.48
CA VAL A 84 5.46 -21.80 24.25
C VAL A 84 6.53 -21.28 25.21
N LEU A 85 6.62 -19.96 25.44
CA LEU A 85 7.54 -19.36 26.41
C LEU A 85 7.25 -19.80 27.85
N ARG A 86 5.98 -19.91 28.25
CA ARG A 86 5.59 -20.46 29.57
C ARG A 86 5.98 -21.91 29.76
N GLN A 87 6.11 -22.68 28.67
CA GLN A 87 6.50 -24.09 28.67
C GLN A 87 7.97 -24.31 28.28
N ALA A 88 8.82 -23.27 28.33
CA ALA A 88 10.18 -23.26 27.78
C ALA A 88 11.07 -24.46 28.21
N GLU A 89 10.86 -25.01 29.40
CA GLU A 89 11.61 -26.18 29.90
C GLU A 89 11.13 -27.51 29.28
N ALA A 90 9.84 -27.62 28.95
CA ALA A 90 9.23 -28.82 28.38
C ALA A 90 9.40 -28.88 26.84
N ILE A 91 9.38 -27.73 26.16
CA ILE A 91 9.46 -27.64 24.69
C ILE A 91 10.67 -28.40 24.11
N PRO A 92 11.92 -28.28 24.62
CA PRO A 92 13.05 -29.02 24.05
C PRO A 92 12.90 -30.54 24.12
N ARG A 93 12.33 -31.06 25.22
CA ARG A 93 12.05 -32.50 25.37
C ARG A 93 10.94 -32.94 24.41
N GLN A 94 9.85 -32.19 24.34
CA GLN A 94 8.74 -32.48 23.41
C GLN A 94 9.20 -32.43 21.95
N ARG A 95 10.09 -31.51 21.58
CA ARG A 95 10.72 -31.47 20.25
C ARG A 95 11.58 -32.70 19.99
N ALA A 96 12.38 -33.13 20.96
CA ALA A 96 13.19 -34.35 20.84
C ALA A 96 12.29 -35.59 20.64
N ASP A 97 11.22 -35.72 21.45
CA ASP A 97 10.24 -36.81 21.33
C ASP A 97 9.51 -36.76 19.98
N ALA A 98 9.12 -35.58 19.52
CA ALA A 98 8.51 -35.38 18.20
C ALA A 98 9.46 -35.76 17.06
N ARG A 99 10.74 -35.37 17.15
CA ARG A 99 11.79 -35.74 16.19
C ARG A 99 12.00 -37.26 16.17
N THR A 100 12.01 -37.92 17.34
CA THR A 100 12.07 -39.38 17.42
C THR A 100 10.84 -40.05 16.80
N ARG A 101 9.63 -39.55 17.06
CA ARG A 101 8.41 -40.05 16.41
C ARG A 101 8.43 -39.88 14.90
N ALA A 102 8.83 -38.70 14.41
CA ALA A 102 8.94 -38.41 12.98
C ALA A 102 10.00 -39.29 12.31
N SER A 103 11.17 -39.46 12.92
CA SER A 103 12.21 -40.36 12.42
C SER A 103 11.76 -41.83 12.46
N GLY A 104 10.98 -42.22 13.46
CA GLY A 104 10.39 -43.56 13.54
C GLY A 104 9.35 -43.82 12.44
N LEU A 105 8.50 -42.84 12.16
CA LEU A 105 7.54 -42.90 11.05
C LEU A 105 8.27 -43.00 9.70
N GLU A 106 9.28 -42.16 9.48
CA GLU A 106 10.08 -42.18 8.24
C GLU A 106 10.83 -43.50 8.07
N ALA A 107 11.44 -44.02 9.13
CA ALA A 107 12.11 -45.32 9.11
C ALA A 107 11.13 -46.47 8.83
N TRP A 108 9.92 -46.41 9.38
CA TRP A 108 8.87 -47.37 9.09
C TRP A 108 8.43 -47.30 7.62
N LEU A 109 8.10 -46.10 7.12
CA LEU A 109 7.74 -45.89 5.71
C LEU A 109 8.84 -46.36 4.75
N THR A 110 10.11 -46.12 5.09
CA THR A 110 11.26 -46.54 4.28
C THR A 110 11.47 -48.06 4.30
N ALA A 111 11.13 -48.73 5.41
CA ALA A 111 11.24 -50.17 5.54
C ALA A 111 10.11 -50.95 4.84
N LEU A 112 8.99 -50.28 4.50
CA LEU A 112 7.89 -50.90 3.79
C LEU A 112 8.31 -51.37 2.40
N SER A 113 7.80 -52.54 2.01
CA SER A 113 7.91 -53.00 0.63
C SER A 113 7.08 -52.10 -0.30
N ARG A 114 7.38 -52.16 -1.60
CA ARG A 114 6.62 -51.45 -2.63
C ARG A 114 5.12 -51.75 -2.58
N ASP A 115 4.74 -52.99 -2.30
CA ASP A 115 3.33 -53.40 -2.31
C ASP A 115 2.56 -52.89 -1.09
N GLU A 116 3.20 -52.85 0.08
CA GLU A 116 2.62 -52.26 1.30
C GLU A 116 2.45 -50.75 1.16
N LEU A 117 3.47 -50.08 0.60
CA LEU A 117 3.42 -48.64 0.34
C LEU A 117 2.33 -48.30 -0.71
N LEU A 118 2.17 -49.15 -1.72
CA LEU A 118 1.08 -49.03 -2.70
C LEU A 118 -0.30 -49.26 -2.08
N ALA A 119 -0.42 -50.17 -1.11
CA ALA A 119 -1.67 -50.39 -0.38
C ALA A 119 -2.06 -49.14 0.43
N LEU A 120 -1.11 -48.55 1.16
CA LEU A 120 -1.35 -47.30 1.90
C LEU A 120 -1.78 -46.16 0.96
N VAL A 121 -1.11 -45.98 -0.18
CA VAL A 121 -1.51 -44.98 -1.17
C VAL A 121 -2.91 -45.25 -1.71
N ARG A 122 -3.27 -46.52 -1.97
CA ARG A 122 -4.62 -46.90 -2.44
C ARG A 122 -5.69 -46.60 -1.39
N GLU A 123 -5.41 -46.83 -0.12
CA GLU A 123 -6.31 -46.47 0.98
C GLU A 123 -6.54 -44.95 0.99
N GLN A 124 -5.48 -44.16 0.95
CA GLN A 124 -5.61 -42.69 0.90
C GLN A 124 -6.36 -42.21 -0.37
N VAL A 125 -6.12 -42.83 -1.52
CA VAL A 125 -6.82 -42.52 -2.79
C VAL A 125 -8.30 -42.92 -2.76
N ALA A 126 -8.66 -43.95 -2.00
CA ALA A 126 -10.05 -44.37 -1.85
C ALA A 126 -10.83 -43.35 -1.02
N ASP A 127 -10.22 -42.83 0.05
CA ASP A 127 -10.84 -41.93 1.02
C ASP A 127 -10.79 -40.45 0.59
N ASP A 128 -9.72 -40.03 -0.07
CA ASP A 128 -9.52 -38.65 -0.52
C ASP A 128 -9.73 -38.53 -2.04
N ARG A 129 -10.90 -38.00 -2.40
CA ARG A 129 -11.28 -37.75 -3.81
C ARG A 129 -10.35 -36.74 -4.49
N GLU A 130 -9.81 -35.79 -3.74
CA GLU A 130 -8.93 -34.74 -4.25
C GLU A 130 -7.55 -35.32 -4.56
N LEU A 131 -6.97 -36.04 -3.60
CA LEU A 131 -5.73 -36.80 -3.83
C LEU A 131 -5.86 -37.76 -5.02
N ARG A 132 -6.99 -38.47 -5.15
CA ARG A 132 -7.26 -39.34 -6.30
C ARG A 132 -7.19 -38.58 -7.62
N ARG A 133 -7.87 -37.43 -7.73
CA ARG A 133 -7.88 -36.65 -8.97
C ARG A 133 -6.47 -36.21 -9.38
N ARG A 134 -5.69 -35.74 -8.41
CA ARG A 134 -4.30 -35.29 -8.61
C ARG A 134 -3.37 -36.42 -9.07
N LEU A 135 -3.49 -37.60 -8.46
CA LEU A 135 -2.66 -38.76 -8.83
C LEU A 135 -3.07 -39.36 -10.18
N GLU A 136 -4.36 -39.37 -10.52
CA GLU A 136 -4.83 -39.77 -11.86
C GLU A 136 -4.26 -38.85 -12.95
N LEU A 137 -4.23 -37.54 -12.71
CA LEU A 137 -3.67 -36.55 -13.64
C LEU A 137 -2.16 -36.74 -13.83
N ARG A 138 -1.40 -36.91 -12.73
CA ARG A 138 0.03 -37.25 -12.79
C ARG A 138 0.28 -38.56 -13.55
N ALA A 139 -0.57 -39.57 -13.35
CA ALA A 139 -0.46 -40.84 -14.03
C ALA A 139 -0.77 -40.72 -15.54
N ALA A 140 -1.74 -39.89 -15.94
CA ALA A 140 -2.03 -39.61 -17.35
C ALA A 140 -0.87 -38.86 -18.03
N ALA A 141 -0.31 -37.86 -17.35
CA ALA A 141 0.88 -37.14 -17.81
C ALA A 141 2.07 -38.10 -18.03
N ALA A 142 2.36 -38.98 -17.06
CA ALA A 142 3.43 -39.97 -17.17
C ALA A 142 3.24 -40.98 -18.33
N ARG A 143 1.99 -41.28 -18.70
CA ARG A 143 1.66 -42.15 -19.85
C ARG A 143 1.65 -41.43 -21.20
N SER A 144 1.96 -40.13 -21.24
CA SER A 144 1.90 -39.28 -22.44
C SER A 144 0.51 -39.20 -23.08
N ASP A 145 -0.57 -39.46 -22.31
CA ASP A 145 -1.95 -39.32 -22.77
C ASP A 145 -2.37 -37.85 -22.70
N PHE A 146 -1.87 -37.06 -23.65
CA PHE A 146 -2.04 -35.61 -23.66
C PHE A 146 -3.51 -35.18 -23.83
N GLY A 147 -4.33 -35.96 -24.54
CA GLY A 147 -5.76 -35.67 -24.71
C GLY A 147 -6.48 -35.64 -23.37
N THR A 148 -6.31 -36.69 -22.57
CA THR A 148 -6.88 -36.78 -21.21
C THR A 148 -6.35 -35.67 -20.30
N VAL A 149 -5.06 -35.35 -20.37
CA VAL A 149 -4.48 -34.27 -19.55
C VAL A 149 -5.08 -32.92 -19.92
N ARG A 150 -5.20 -32.62 -21.22
CA ARG A 150 -5.79 -31.37 -21.72
C ARG A 150 -7.25 -31.23 -21.28
N GLU A 151 -8.06 -32.27 -21.45
CA GLU A 151 -9.46 -32.26 -21.01
C GLU A 151 -9.58 -32.03 -19.51
N ARG A 152 -8.71 -32.66 -18.71
CA ARG A 152 -8.72 -32.51 -17.26
C ARG A 152 -8.32 -31.10 -16.82
N VAL A 153 -7.29 -30.53 -17.42
CA VAL A 153 -6.85 -29.15 -17.14
C VAL A 153 -7.95 -28.15 -17.49
N LEU A 154 -8.58 -28.28 -18.65
CA LEU A 154 -9.70 -27.40 -19.02
C LEU A 154 -10.90 -27.55 -18.08
N ALA A 155 -11.13 -28.74 -17.53
CA ALA A 155 -12.18 -28.95 -16.51
C ALA A 155 -11.83 -28.29 -15.16
N LEU A 156 -10.54 -28.18 -14.80
CA LEU A 156 -10.10 -27.49 -13.57
C LEU A 156 -10.22 -25.97 -13.67
N ILE A 157 -10.23 -25.43 -14.89
CA ILE A 157 -10.40 -24.00 -15.16
C ILE A 157 -11.88 -23.61 -15.22
N ASP A 158 -12.79 -24.57 -15.25
CA ASP A 158 -14.22 -24.29 -15.32
C ASP A 158 -14.74 -23.70 -13.99
N PRO A 159 -15.26 -22.45 -13.97
CA PRO A 159 -15.79 -21.84 -12.76
C PRO A 159 -17.19 -22.32 -12.40
N ARG A 160 -17.92 -22.96 -13.34
CA ARG A 160 -19.32 -23.36 -13.18
C ARG A 160 -19.63 -24.18 -11.93
N PRO A 161 -18.77 -25.10 -11.45
CA PRO A 161 -19.00 -25.81 -10.19
C PRO A 161 -19.12 -24.90 -8.96
N PHE A 162 -18.52 -23.71 -9.01
CA PHE A 162 -18.52 -22.70 -7.95
C PHE A 162 -19.46 -21.53 -8.26
N ALA A 163 -19.83 -21.34 -9.52
CA ALA A 163 -20.67 -20.23 -9.97
C ALA A 163 -22.19 -20.52 -9.84
N ARG A 164 -22.66 -20.85 -8.63
CA ARG A 164 -24.07 -21.22 -8.39
C ARG A 164 -25.08 -20.18 -8.87
N TYR A 165 -24.69 -18.91 -8.87
CA TYR A 165 -25.53 -17.78 -9.26
C TYR A 165 -25.11 -17.14 -10.60
N GLY A 166 -24.33 -17.87 -11.42
CA GLY A 166 -23.76 -17.35 -12.66
C GLY A 166 -22.50 -16.50 -12.45
N TYR A 167 -21.95 -16.48 -11.24
CA TYR A 167 -20.65 -15.91 -10.90
C TYR A 167 -20.11 -16.63 -9.65
N VAL A 168 -18.78 -16.67 -9.48
CA VAL A 168 -18.13 -17.23 -8.29
C VAL A 168 -18.20 -16.20 -7.16
N THR A 169 -18.84 -16.57 -6.05
CA THR A 169 -18.99 -15.67 -4.91
C THR A 169 -17.71 -15.60 -4.09
N TYR A 170 -17.54 -14.54 -3.28
CA TYR A 170 -16.45 -14.41 -2.32
C TYR A 170 -16.24 -15.68 -1.46
N ALA A 171 -17.33 -16.32 -1.01
CA ALA A 171 -17.24 -17.52 -0.17
C ALA A 171 -16.74 -18.76 -0.94
N ASP A 172 -16.98 -18.83 -2.24
CA ASP A 172 -16.61 -19.95 -3.11
C ASP A 172 -15.24 -19.73 -3.79
N ALA A 173 -14.74 -18.49 -3.82
CA ALA A 173 -13.50 -18.09 -4.48
C ALA A 173 -12.29 -18.91 -3.99
N ALA A 174 -12.15 -19.15 -2.69
CA ALA A 174 -11.07 -19.98 -2.15
C ALA A 174 -11.16 -21.45 -2.59
N GLY A 175 -12.37 -21.97 -2.81
CA GLY A 175 -12.59 -23.30 -3.37
C GLY A 175 -12.17 -23.39 -4.83
N TYR A 176 -12.58 -22.40 -5.62
CA TYR A 176 -12.21 -22.29 -7.02
C TYR A 176 -10.70 -22.07 -7.21
N ALA A 177 -10.07 -21.20 -6.41
CA ALA A 177 -8.63 -20.96 -6.42
C ALA A 177 -7.82 -22.26 -6.21
N ARG A 178 -8.25 -23.13 -5.30
CA ARG A 178 -7.61 -24.45 -5.11
C ARG A 178 -7.72 -25.33 -6.36
N GLN A 179 -8.89 -25.34 -7.01
CA GLN A 179 -9.08 -26.07 -8.26
C GLN A 179 -8.18 -25.53 -9.39
N VAL A 180 -8.06 -24.21 -9.51
CA VAL A 180 -7.15 -23.58 -10.49
C VAL A 180 -5.69 -23.90 -10.17
N ALA A 181 -5.29 -23.91 -8.90
CA ALA A 181 -3.91 -24.26 -8.50
C ALA A 181 -3.51 -25.68 -8.91
N GLU A 182 -4.45 -26.64 -8.95
CA GLU A 182 -4.19 -27.99 -9.48
C GLU A 182 -3.78 -27.98 -10.97
N THR A 183 -4.19 -26.96 -11.73
CA THR A 183 -3.76 -26.77 -13.12
C THR A 183 -2.27 -26.48 -13.20
N ALA A 184 -1.75 -25.59 -12.33
CA ALA A 184 -0.33 -25.28 -12.26
C ALA A 184 0.49 -26.54 -11.92
N ASP A 185 0.05 -27.32 -10.93
CA ASP A 185 0.66 -28.60 -10.55
C ASP A 185 0.72 -29.59 -11.74
N ALA A 186 -0.34 -29.65 -12.54
CA ALA A 186 -0.42 -30.51 -13.71
C ALA A 186 0.57 -30.09 -14.81
N LEU A 187 0.68 -28.77 -15.05
CA LEU A 187 1.62 -28.20 -16.02
C LEU A 187 3.07 -28.43 -15.59
N CYS A 188 3.41 -28.19 -14.32
CA CYS A 188 4.75 -28.50 -13.77
C CYS A 188 5.08 -29.99 -13.88
N ALA A 189 4.10 -30.87 -13.63
CA ALA A 189 4.29 -32.32 -13.79
C ALA A 189 4.56 -32.71 -15.26
N LEU A 190 3.86 -32.11 -16.23
CA LEU A 190 4.13 -32.30 -17.65
C LEU A 190 5.55 -31.86 -18.00
N THR A 191 5.97 -30.68 -17.54
CA THR A 191 7.33 -30.15 -17.74
C THR A 191 8.38 -31.11 -17.18
N THR A 192 8.22 -31.55 -15.93
CA THR A 192 9.14 -32.50 -15.26
C THR A 192 9.18 -33.87 -15.95
N SER A 193 8.07 -34.30 -16.56
CA SER A 193 8.00 -35.56 -17.32
C SER A 193 8.64 -35.49 -18.72
N GLY A 194 9.28 -34.37 -19.08
CA GLY A 194 9.92 -34.18 -20.39
C GLY A 194 8.97 -33.72 -21.50
N GLN A 195 7.75 -33.31 -21.16
CA GLN A 195 6.73 -32.83 -22.10
C GLN A 195 6.58 -31.30 -22.07
N ALA A 196 7.66 -30.57 -21.80
CA ALA A 196 7.64 -29.11 -21.63
C ALA A 196 7.00 -28.35 -22.80
N ALA A 197 7.27 -28.75 -24.06
CA ALA A 197 6.66 -28.09 -25.23
C ALA A 197 5.13 -28.22 -25.27
N ARG A 198 4.58 -29.34 -24.76
CA ARG A 198 3.13 -29.53 -24.63
C ARG A 198 2.56 -28.73 -23.45
N ALA A 199 3.32 -28.64 -22.36
CA ALA A 199 2.96 -27.82 -21.20
C ALA A 199 2.86 -26.33 -21.57
N VAL A 200 3.76 -25.81 -22.41
CA VAL A 200 3.69 -24.43 -22.93
C VAL A 200 2.33 -24.17 -23.59
N GLY A 201 1.99 -24.92 -24.64
CA GLY A 201 0.73 -24.69 -25.36
C GLY A 201 -0.53 -24.90 -24.50
N LEU A 202 -0.50 -25.85 -23.57
CA LEU A 202 -1.62 -26.07 -22.66
C LEU A 202 -1.77 -24.95 -21.62
N ALA A 203 -0.65 -24.40 -21.13
CA ALA A 203 -0.68 -23.27 -20.21
C ALA A 203 -1.19 -22.00 -20.90
N GLU A 204 -0.82 -21.76 -22.16
CA GLU A 204 -1.35 -20.65 -22.97
C GLU A 204 -2.87 -20.77 -23.17
N ASP A 205 -3.36 -21.98 -23.50
CA ASP A 205 -4.79 -22.28 -23.58
C ASP A 205 -5.50 -22.03 -22.24
N ALA A 206 -4.85 -22.42 -21.14
CA ALA A 206 -5.38 -22.28 -19.79
C ALA A 206 -5.47 -20.82 -19.35
N ILE A 207 -4.40 -20.05 -19.55
CA ILE A 207 -4.32 -18.62 -19.22
C ILE A 207 -5.41 -17.84 -19.94
N ARG A 208 -5.62 -18.12 -21.24
CA ARG A 208 -6.69 -17.49 -22.01
C ARG A 208 -8.07 -17.81 -21.43
N ALA A 209 -8.35 -19.08 -21.14
CA ALA A 209 -9.63 -19.51 -20.57
C ALA A 209 -9.88 -18.94 -19.17
N LEU A 210 -8.84 -18.82 -18.34
CA LEU A 210 -8.91 -18.18 -17.03
C LEU A 210 -9.22 -16.70 -17.14
N GLY A 211 -8.58 -16.01 -18.10
CA GLY A 211 -8.85 -14.59 -18.39
C GLY A 211 -10.31 -14.34 -18.77
N GLU A 212 -10.85 -15.14 -19.70
CA GLU A 212 -12.26 -15.07 -20.14
C GLU A 212 -13.26 -15.28 -18.99
N ALA A 213 -12.90 -16.10 -17.99
CA ALA A 213 -13.75 -16.39 -16.84
C ALA A 213 -13.63 -15.37 -15.70
N TYR A 214 -12.57 -14.57 -15.67
CA TYR A 214 -12.18 -13.81 -14.46
C TYR A 214 -13.17 -12.71 -14.07
N GLU A 215 -13.82 -12.06 -15.04
CA GLU A 215 -14.82 -11.02 -14.77
C GLU A 215 -16.05 -11.55 -14.01
N GLU A 216 -16.29 -12.85 -14.04
CA GLU A 216 -17.39 -13.53 -13.34
C GLU A 216 -16.99 -14.02 -11.94
N ILE A 217 -15.89 -13.51 -11.37
CA ILE A 217 -15.32 -13.97 -10.11
C ILE A 217 -15.16 -12.81 -9.12
N ASP A 218 -15.78 -12.94 -7.95
CA ASP A 218 -15.50 -12.06 -6.82
C ASP A 218 -14.20 -12.50 -6.12
N ASP A 219 -13.08 -11.97 -6.60
CA ASP A 219 -11.74 -12.21 -6.05
C ASP A 219 -11.23 -11.04 -5.20
N SER A 220 -12.10 -10.49 -4.35
CA SER A 220 -11.76 -9.35 -3.48
C SER A 220 -10.52 -9.60 -2.58
N ASP A 221 -10.23 -10.86 -2.24
CA ASP A 221 -9.03 -11.27 -1.47
C ASP A 221 -7.82 -11.64 -2.35
N GLY A 222 -7.97 -11.63 -3.68
CA GLY A 222 -6.90 -11.93 -4.63
C GLY A 222 -6.42 -13.39 -4.65
N VAL A 223 -7.19 -14.32 -4.09
CA VAL A 223 -6.81 -15.74 -3.97
C VAL A 223 -6.88 -16.47 -5.31
N VAL A 224 -7.82 -16.09 -6.18
CA VAL A 224 -7.94 -16.65 -7.53
C VAL A 224 -6.85 -16.08 -8.43
N GLY A 225 -6.58 -14.78 -8.36
CA GLY A 225 -5.47 -14.13 -9.07
C GLY A 225 -4.12 -14.77 -8.71
N GLN A 226 -3.89 -15.11 -7.44
CA GLN A 226 -2.70 -15.87 -7.03
C GLN A 226 -2.61 -17.25 -7.68
N ALA A 227 -3.73 -17.97 -7.80
CA ALA A 227 -3.76 -19.27 -8.47
C ALA A 227 -3.51 -19.14 -9.98
N ILE A 228 -4.04 -18.10 -10.62
CA ILE A 228 -3.78 -17.78 -12.04
C ILE A 228 -2.30 -17.43 -12.23
N ALA A 229 -1.71 -16.63 -11.34
CA ALA A 229 -0.29 -16.31 -11.35
C ALA A 229 0.59 -17.58 -11.22
N ALA A 230 0.15 -18.58 -10.44
CA ALA A 230 0.84 -19.87 -10.38
C ALA A 230 0.81 -20.62 -11.73
N VAL A 231 -0.29 -20.55 -12.48
CA VAL A 231 -0.37 -21.09 -13.85
C VAL A 231 0.59 -20.35 -14.79
N ALA A 232 0.67 -19.02 -14.69
CA ALA A 232 1.64 -18.23 -15.45
C ALA A 232 3.10 -18.56 -15.07
N GLY A 233 3.38 -18.84 -13.79
CA GLY A 233 4.67 -19.32 -13.33
C GLY A 233 5.04 -20.69 -13.92
N ALA A 234 4.08 -21.62 -13.97
CA ALA A 234 4.28 -22.92 -14.61
C ALA A 234 4.52 -22.80 -16.13
N HIS A 235 3.88 -21.82 -16.79
CA HIS A 235 4.15 -21.49 -18.19
C HIS A 235 5.59 -21.00 -18.40
N LEU A 236 6.08 -20.08 -17.56
CA LEU A 236 7.46 -19.58 -17.60
C LEU A 236 8.47 -20.72 -17.39
N GLU A 237 8.24 -21.60 -16.41
CA GLU A 237 9.08 -22.77 -16.17
C GLU A 237 9.12 -23.70 -17.39
N ALA A 238 7.95 -24.02 -17.96
CA ALA A 238 7.85 -24.83 -19.17
C ALA A 238 8.58 -24.20 -20.36
N CYS A 239 8.46 -22.89 -20.52
CA CYS A 239 9.17 -22.09 -21.52
C CYS A 239 10.70 -22.18 -21.33
N GLY A 240 11.18 -22.12 -20.08
CA GLY A 240 12.61 -22.25 -19.76
C GLY A 240 13.20 -23.60 -20.16
N VAL A 241 12.44 -24.68 -19.99
CA VAL A 241 12.85 -26.05 -20.36
C VAL A 241 12.68 -26.32 -21.85
N ALA A 242 11.53 -25.96 -22.42
CA ALA A 242 11.19 -26.23 -23.82
C ALA A 242 11.98 -25.36 -24.81
N ARG A 243 12.37 -24.15 -24.38
CA ARG A 243 12.99 -23.12 -25.23
C ARG A 243 12.21 -22.92 -26.53
N PRO A 244 10.93 -22.47 -26.44
CA PRO A 244 10.11 -22.22 -27.63
C PRO A 244 10.74 -21.13 -28.50
N ASP A 245 10.27 -21.02 -29.74
CA ASP A 245 10.70 -19.93 -30.63
C ASP A 245 10.45 -18.57 -29.96
N PRO A 246 11.51 -17.75 -29.77
CA PRO A 246 11.42 -16.53 -28.97
C PRO A 246 10.58 -15.44 -29.64
N GLU A 247 10.48 -15.41 -30.97
CA GLU A 247 9.63 -14.44 -31.67
C GLU A 247 8.15 -14.81 -31.56
N ARG A 248 7.82 -16.10 -31.70
CA ARG A 248 6.47 -16.63 -31.47
C ARG A 248 6.02 -16.41 -30.02
N LEU A 249 6.91 -16.62 -29.05
CA LEU A 249 6.60 -16.36 -27.64
C LEU A 249 6.36 -14.86 -27.40
N ALA A 250 7.18 -13.97 -27.98
CA ALA A 250 6.95 -12.53 -27.91
C ALA A 250 5.60 -12.11 -28.51
N GLU A 251 5.19 -12.71 -29.63
CA GLU A 251 3.88 -12.49 -30.24
C GLU A 251 2.74 -12.89 -29.32
N TRP A 252 2.84 -14.06 -28.68
CA TRP A 252 1.83 -14.51 -27.72
C TRP A 252 1.75 -13.59 -26.51
N LEU A 253 2.89 -13.23 -25.91
CA LEU A 253 2.96 -12.35 -24.74
C LEU A 253 2.35 -10.97 -25.01
N VAL A 254 2.70 -10.35 -26.14
CA VAL A 254 2.13 -9.04 -26.51
C VAL A 254 0.64 -9.17 -26.83
N GLY A 255 0.23 -10.24 -27.50
CA GLY A 255 -1.18 -10.52 -27.77
C GLY A 255 -2.01 -10.68 -26.50
N HIS A 256 -1.44 -11.35 -25.49
CA HIS A 256 -2.06 -11.52 -24.17
C HIS A 256 -2.14 -10.21 -23.39
N VAL A 257 -1.01 -9.50 -23.23
CA VAL A 257 -0.96 -8.25 -22.45
C VAL A 257 -1.75 -7.11 -23.06
N LEU A 258 -1.92 -7.09 -24.38
CA LEU A 258 -2.75 -6.09 -25.06
C LEU A 258 -4.18 -6.59 -25.33
N GLY A 259 -4.51 -7.81 -24.89
CA GLY A 259 -5.84 -8.39 -25.00
C GLY A 259 -6.81 -7.86 -23.95
N GLU A 260 -8.09 -8.19 -24.10
CA GLU A 260 -9.18 -7.74 -23.22
C GLU A 260 -9.10 -8.33 -21.80
N TRP A 261 -8.34 -9.43 -21.61
CA TRP A 261 -8.32 -10.23 -20.38
C TRP A 261 -6.96 -10.20 -19.64
N ASN A 262 -6.17 -9.16 -19.85
CA ASN A 262 -4.81 -9.05 -19.30
C ASN A 262 -4.78 -8.90 -17.76
N ASP A 263 -5.74 -8.16 -17.20
CA ASP A 263 -5.83 -7.80 -15.78
C ASP A 263 -5.97 -9.02 -14.85
N ALA A 264 -6.43 -10.16 -15.38
CA ALA A 264 -6.65 -11.39 -14.61
C ALA A 264 -5.36 -12.14 -14.23
N THR A 265 -4.26 -11.89 -14.94
CA THR A 265 -3.05 -12.75 -14.86
C THR A 265 -1.81 -12.02 -14.39
N ASP A 266 -1.82 -10.68 -14.39
CA ASP A 266 -0.66 -9.82 -14.10
C ASP A 266 0.64 -10.24 -14.82
N LEU A 267 0.51 -10.94 -15.96
CA LEU A 267 1.64 -11.51 -16.67
C LEU A 267 2.48 -10.39 -17.30
N ASP A 268 3.74 -10.30 -16.88
CA ASP A 268 4.69 -9.36 -17.46
C ASP A 268 5.60 -10.03 -18.49
N PRO A 269 5.62 -9.56 -19.74
CA PRO A 269 6.52 -10.08 -20.77
C PRO A 269 8.00 -9.97 -20.39
N LEU A 270 8.37 -9.06 -19.50
CA LEU A 270 9.75 -8.92 -19.01
C LEU A 270 10.19 -10.06 -18.09
N ASP A 271 9.26 -10.78 -17.44
CA ASP A 271 9.59 -11.98 -16.66
C ASP A 271 10.15 -13.10 -17.55
N TYR A 272 9.88 -13.02 -18.86
CA TYR A 272 10.34 -13.97 -19.87
C TYR A 272 11.66 -13.54 -20.54
N ALA A 273 12.33 -12.48 -20.08
CA ALA A 273 13.52 -11.93 -20.74
C ALA A 273 14.62 -12.97 -21.02
N ASP A 274 14.88 -13.88 -20.07
CA ASP A 274 15.89 -14.95 -20.21
C ASP A 274 15.50 -16.04 -21.23
N VAL A 275 14.20 -16.26 -21.42
CA VAL A 275 13.68 -17.20 -22.42
C VAL A 275 13.66 -16.56 -23.81
N LEU A 276 13.21 -15.31 -23.88
CA LEU A 276 13.11 -14.54 -25.12
C LEU A 276 14.48 -14.23 -25.72
N GLY A 277 15.48 -13.97 -24.87
CA GLY A 277 16.79 -13.49 -25.30
C GLY A 277 16.69 -12.21 -26.14
N GLN A 278 17.77 -11.88 -26.86
CA GLN A 278 17.82 -10.64 -27.64
C GLN A 278 16.83 -10.60 -28.81
N ALA A 279 16.63 -11.74 -29.49
CA ALA A 279 15.72 -11.84 -30.64
C ALA A 279 14.26 -11.64 -30.21
N GLY A 280 13.81 -12.35 -29.17
CA GLY A 280 12.44 -12.22 -28.66
C GLY A 280 12.17 -10.84 -28.08
N LEU A 281 13.11 -10.26 -27.32
CA LEU A 281 12.97 -8.88 -26.81
C LEU A 281 12.90 -7.85 -27.95
N ALA A 282 13.69 -8.01 -29.02
CA ALA A 282 13.61 -7.14 -30.19
C ALA A 282 12.25 -7.26 -30.90
N ARG A 283 11.73 -8.48 -31.04
CA ARG A 283 10.40 -8.72 -31.60
C ARG A 283 9.30 -8.10 -30.74
N LEU A 284 9.39 -8.25 -29.43
CA LEU A 284 8.48 -7.68 -28.44
C LEU A 284 8.42 -6.15 -28.56
N ARG A 285 9.57 -5.46 -28.65
CA ARG A 285 9.63 -4.01 -28.91
C ARG A 285 8.94 -3.62 -30.21
N GLN A 286 9.22 -4.36 -31.30
CA GLN A 286 8.62 -4.08 -32.60
C GLN A 286 7.09 -4.15 -32.53
N LEU A 287 6.56 -5.20 -31.89
CA LEU A 287 5.13 -5.42 -31.71
C LEU A 287 4.48 -4.36 -30.82
N ALA A 288 5.11 -4.03 -29.68
CA ALA A 288 4.64 -2.97 -28.78
C ALA A 288 4.60 -1.60 -29.50
N ALA A 289 5.65 -1.28 -30.27
CA ALA A 289 5.71 -0.05 -31.05
C ALA A 289 4.65 -0.03 -32.17
N GLU A 290 4.39 -1.17 -32.82
CA GLU A 290 3.33 -1.30 -33.83
C GLU A 290 1.93 -1.13 -33.21
N ALA A 291 1.67 -1.79 -32.09
CA ALA A 291 0.42 -1.63 -31.35
C ALA A 291 0.21 -0.18 -30.94
N ARG A 292 1.26 0.48 -30.43
CA ARG A 292 1.21 1.91 -30.08
C ARG A 292 0.93 2.82 -31.28
N ARG A 293 1.44 2.48 -32.47
CA ARG A 293 1.12 3.23 -33.71
C ARG A 293 -0.33 3.04 -34.12
N ARG A 294 -0.89 1.83 -33.97
CA ARG A 294 -2.30 1.54 -34.25
C ARG A 294 -3.24 2.16 -33.22
N SER A 295 -2.82 2.24 -31.96
CA SER A 295 -3.57 2.81 -30.83
C SER A 295 -2.76 3.89 -30.08
N PRO A 296 -2.65 5.11 -30.63
CA PRO A 296 -1.92 6.22 -29.99
C PRO A 296 -2.57 6.75 -28.71
N ARG A 297 -3.77 6.29 -28.35
CA ARG A 297 -4.44 6.65 -27.10
C ARG A 297 -4.64 5.47 -26.15
N GLY A 298 -4.23 4.27 -26.54
CA GLY A 298 -4.34 3.08 -25.69
C GLY A 298 -3.37 3.15 -24.51
N TRP A 299 -3.91 2.90 -23.31
CA TRP A 299 -3.16 2.92 -22.06
C TRP A 299 -2.25 1.70 -21.92
N ALA A 300 -2.73 0.51 -22.30
CA ALA A 300 -1.97 -0.74 -22.24
C ALA A 300 -0.71 -0.68 -23.12
N GLU A 301 -0.82 -0.18 -24.35
CA GLU A 301 0.31 -0.03 -25.28
C GLU A 301 1.32 1.00 -24.78
N LYS A 302 0.83 2.10 -24.18
CA LYS A 302 1.71 3.11 -23.57
C LYS A 302 2.47 2.52 -22.39
N TYR A 303 1.79 1.79 -21.51
CA TYR A 303 2.39 1.18 -20.33
C TYR A 303 3.41 0.11 -20.70
N LEU A 304 3.10 -0.75 -21.67
CA LEU A 304 4.04 -1.74 -22.19
C LEU A 304 5.31 -1.07 -22.76
N MET A 305 5.16 -0.02 -23.58
CA MET A 305 6.30 0.74 -24.10
C MET A 305 7.13 1.41 -22.99
N GLU A 306 6.47 1.96 -21.97
CA GLU A 306 7.16 2.57 -20.81
C GLU A 306 7.99 1.52 -20.06
N ARG A 307 7.38 0.36 -19.77
CA ARG A 307 8.05 -0.74 -19.07
C ARG A 307 9.26 -1.26 -19.83
N LEU A 308 9.15 -1.45 -21.15
CA LEU A 308 10.26 -1.93 -21.98
C LEU A 308 11.43 -0.96 -21.96
N ALA A 309 11.16 0.33 -22.16
CA ALA A 309 12.22 1.33 -22.14
C ALA A 309 12.87 1.47 -20.75
N LYS A 310 12.11 1.28 -19.66
CA LYS A 310 12.67 1.20 -18.29
C LYS A 310 13.59 -0.01 -18.09
N ALA A 311 13.15 -1.19 -18.52
CA ALA A 311 13.93 -2.42 -18.37
C ALA A 311 15.27 -2.36 -19.12
N GLU A 312 15.32 -1.63 -20.24
CA GLU A 312 16.53 -1.44 -21.05
C GLU A 312 17.40 -0.27 -20.59
N GLY A 313 16.89 0.60 -19.72
CA GLY A 313 17.53 1.86 -19.38
C GLY A 313 17.54 2.88 -20.53
N ASP A 314 16.66 2.73 -21.53
CA ASP A 314 16.52 3.69 -22.63
C ASP A 314 15.68 4.89 -22.19
N VAL A 315 16.34 5.80 -21.46
CA VAL A 315 15.71 7.03 -20.98
C VAL A 315 15.32 7.96 -22.13
N ASP A 316 16.01 7.96 -23.26
CA ASP A 316 15.65 8.83 -24.38
C ASP A 316 14.33 8.37 -25.03
N ALA A 317 14.11 7.05 -25.14
CA ALA A 317 12.82 6.51 -25.57
C ALA A 317 11.69 6.83 -24.57
N LEU A 318 11.95 6.75 -23.26
CA LEU A 318 11.00 7.14 -22.21
C LEU A 318 10.62 8.62 -22.31
N VAL A 319 11.61 9.50 -22.44
CA VAL A 319 11.40 10.93 -22.63
C VAL A 319 10.53 11.15 -23.87
N ALA A 320 10.89 10.56 -25.01
CA ALA A 320 10.15 10.69 -26.26
C ALA A 320 8.70 10.16 -26.16
N LEU A 321 8.45 9.15 -25.34
CA LEU A 321 7.10 8.66 -25.04
C LEU A 321 6.30 9.69 -24.25
N TYR A 322 6.86 10.25 -23.17
CA TYR A 322 6.18 11.24 -22.32
C TYR A 322 5.98 12.59 -23.02
N MET A 323 6.88 13.01 -23.90
CA MET A 323 6.75 14.26 -24.65
C MET A 323 5.47 14.34 -25.49
N LYS A 324 4.89 13.20 -25.88
CA LYS A 324 3.66 13.17 -26.68
C LYS A 324 2.41 13.55 -25.87
N ASP A 325 2.48 13.41 -24.54
CA ASP A 325 1.36 13.59 -23.60
C ASP A 325 1.75 14.54 -22.45
N LEU A 326 2.29 15.71 -22.78
CA LEU A 326 2.61 16.73 -21.78
C LEU A 326 1.33 17.34 -21.19
N VAL A 327 1.13 17.18 -19.88
CA VAL A 327 -0.01 17.80 -19.20
C VAL A 327 0.27 19.27 -18.85
N PRO A 328 -0.73 20.16 -18.92
CA PRO A 328 -0.56 21.60 -18.65
C PRO A 328 -0.09 21.94 -17.23
N SER A 329 -0.27 21.05 -16.26
CA SER A 329 0.17 21.25 -14.86
C SER A 329 1.68 21.05 -14.66
N GLY A 330 2.41 20.59 -15.68
CA GLY A 330 3.84 20.28 -15.58
C GLY A 330 4.14 18.89 -14.97
N ALA A 331 3.14 18.11 -14.54
CA ALA A 331 3.39 16.80 -13.91
C ALA A 331 4.14 15.81 -14.82
N THR A 332 3.88 15.82 -16.13
CA THR A 332 4.65 15.00 -17.09
C THR A 332 6.11 15.47 -17.19
N HIS A 333 6.38 16.77 -17.07
CA HIS A 333 7.75 17.31 -17.07
C HIS A 333 8.51 16.86 -15.82
N LEU A 334 7.85 16.86 -14.66
CA LEU A 334 8.43 16.31 -13.44
C LEU A 334 8.79 14.84 -13.62
N ARG A 335 7.88 14.02 -14.15
CA ARG A 335 8.14 12.60 -14.41
C ARG A 335 9.34 12.41 -15.32
N ILE A 336 9.46 13.18 -16.41
CA ILE A 336 10.64 13.18 -17.28
C ILE A 336 11.92 13.54 -16.49
N ALA A 337 11.87 14.58 -15.66
CA ALA A 337 13.00 15.03 -14.85
C ALA A 337 13.42 13.99 -13.77
N GLU A 338 12.48 13.22 -13.24
CA GLU A 338 12.76 12.12 -12.31
C GLU A 338 13.47 10.97 -13.02
N GLU A 339 12.99 10.52 -14.19
CA GLU A 339 13.64 9.46 -14.96
C GLU A 339 15.06 9.86 -15.42
N LEU A 340 15.23 11.08 -15.94
CA LEU A 340 16.54 11.62 -16.31
C LEU A 340 17.48 11.72 -15.09
N GLY A 341 16.94 12.12 -13.95
CA GLY A 341 17.69 12.18 -12.70
C GLY A 341 18.16 10.80 -12.24
N ALA A 342 17.30 9.79 -12.32
CA ALA A 342 17.60 8.40 -11.97
C ALA A 342 18.67 7.79 -12.90
N ALA A 343 18.67 8.16 -14.19
CA ALA A 343 19.68 7.75 -15.15
C ALA A 343 20.98 8.58 -15.12
N GLY A 344 21.17 9.43 -14.11
CA GLY A 344 22.41 10.18 -13.93
C GLY A 344 22.59 11.37 -14.88
N ARG A 345 21.50 11.93 -15.42
CA ARG A 345 21.48 13.14 -16.26
C ARG A 345 20.85 14.33 -15.51
N PRO A 346 21.48 14.83 -14.43
CA PRO A 346 20.88 15.83 -13.54
C PRO A 346 20.66 17.20 -14.20
N GLU A 347 21.49 17.58 -15.18
CA GLU A 347 21.35 18.85 -15.91
C GLU A 347 20.14 18.83 -16.85
N ASP A 348 19.98 17.74 -17.61
CA ASP A 348 18.80 17.55 -18.47
C ASP A 348 17.53 17.45 -17.64
N ALA A 349 17.59 16.77 -16.49
CA ALA A 349 16.49 16.71 -15.54
C ALA A 349 16.07 18.10 -15.04
N LEU A 350 17.04 18.95 -14.67
CA LEU A 350 16.75 20.32 -14.26
C LEU A 350 16.16 21.14 -15.41
N SER A 351 16.73 21.04 -16.62
CA SER A 351 16.23 21.72 -17.82
C SER A 351 14.78 21.35 -18.12
N TRP A 352 14.42 20.06 -18.02
CA TRP A 352 13.04 19.59 -18.19
C TRP A 352 12.11 20.09 -17.10
N ALA A 353 12.55 20.12 -15.83
CA ALA A 353 11.74 20.63 -14.74
C ALA A 353 11.51 22.15 -14.86
N GLU A 354 12.55 22.93 -15.20
CA GLU A 354 12.45 24.37 -15.47
C GLU A 354 11.54 24.65 -16.66
N ARG A 355 11.61 23.84 -17.72
CA ARG A 355 10.68 23.90 -18.85
C ARG A 355 9.25 23.65 -18.41
N GLY A 356 9.02 22.68 -17.53
CA GLY A 356 7.70 22.41 -16.96
C GLY A 356 7.09 23.63 -16.26
N LEU A 357 7.90 24.42 -15.54
CA LEU A 357 7.45 25.66 -14.90
C LEU A 357 7.16 26.80 -15.90
N ARG A 358 7.80 26.80 -17.07
CA ARG A 358 7.58 27.82 -18.12
C ARG A 358 6.41 27.48 -19.04
N ASP A 359 6.23 26.20 -19.36
CA ASP A 359 5.23 25.72 -20.31
C ASP A 359 3.83 25.59 -19.66
N THR A 360 3.73 25.71 -18.33
CA THR A 360 2.45 25.75 -17.61
C THR A 360 1.68 27.03 -17.91
N VAL A 361 0.46 26.89 -18.44
CA VAL A 361 -0.38 28.02 -18.90
C VAL A 361 -1.03 28.79 -17.74
N ASP A 362 -1.25 28.12 -16.61
CA ASP A 362 -1.81 28.72 -15.40
C ASP A 362 -0.92 28.41 -14.20
N GLU A 363 -0.25 29.43 -13.68
CA GLU A 363 0.68 29.35 -12.55
C GLU A 363 -0.01 28.81 -11.28
N ALA A 364 -1.32 28.99 -11.14
CA ALA A 364 -2.09 28.44 -10.00
C ALA A 364 -2.26 26.92 -10.08
N HIS A 365 -2.18 26.32 -11.28
CA HIS A 365 -2.37 24.90 -11.52
C HIS A 365 -1.06 24.10 -11.68
N VAL A 366 0.09 24.73 -11.44
CA VAL A 366 1.40 24.05 -11.42
C VAL A 366 1.42 22.99 -10.32
N ASP A 367 1.89 21.78 -10.65
CA ASP A 367 2.10 20.71 -9.67
C ASP A 367 3.13 21.16 -8.62
N GLY A 368 2.73 21.19 -7.35
CA GLY A 368 3.61 21.61 -6.25
C GLY A 368 4.88 20.75 -6.13
N ARG A 369 4.82 19.47 -6.53
CA ARG A 369 5.98 18.57 -6.54
C ARG A 369 7.03 19.02 -7.55
N LEU A 370 6.62 19.61 -8.67
CA LEU A 370 7.54 20.15 -9.68
C LEU A 370 8.29 21.37 -9.12
N VAL A 371 7.57 22.26 -8.45
CA VAL A 371 8.14 23.44 -7.77
C VAL A 371 9.15 22.99 -6.70
N ASP A 372 8.78 22.01 -5.88
CA ASP A 372 9.65 21.44 -4.85
C ASP A 372 10.90 20.79 -5.44
N TYR A 373 10.75 20.04 -6.55
CA TYR A 373 11.87 19.41 -7.25
C TYR A 373 12.89 20.46 -7.74
N VAL A 374 12.43 21.52 -8.41
CA VAL A 374 13.29 22.60 -8.91
C VAL A 374 13.98 23.34 -7.75
N CYS A 375 13.23 23.72 -6.72
CA CYS A 375 13.78 24.41 -5.55
C CYS A 375 14.83 23.57 -4.81
N ALA A 376 14.60 22.26 -4.67
CA ALA A 376 15.56 21.35 -4.06
C ALA A 376 16.85 21.25 -4.89
N ARG A 377 16.75 21.23 -6.22
CA ARG A 377 17.91 21.23 -7.13
C ARG A 377 18.70 22.53 -7.05
N TYR A 378 18.02 23.68 -7.10
CA TYR A 378 18.65 24.99 -6.95
C TYR A 378 19.35 25.16 -5.60
N THR A 379 18.74 24.68 -4.53
CA THR A 379 19.34 24.73 -3.19
C THR A 379 20.65 23.93 -3.15
N ARG A 380 20.69 22.74 -3.75
CA ARG A 380 21.91 21.91 -3.83
C ARG A 380 23.02 22.55 -4.67
N THR A 381 22.66 23.29 -5.72
CA THR A 381 23.63 23.96 -6.61
C THR A 381 23.98 25.38 -6.18
N GLY A 382 23.46 25.86 -5.04
CA GLY A 382 23.73 27.20 -4.51
C GLY A 382 22.97 28.34 -5.21
N ARG A 383 22.00 28.02 -6.07
CA ARG A 383 21.12 28.96 -6.80
C ARG A 383 20.01 29.51 -5.89
N LYS A 384 20.43 30.17 -4.80
CA LYS A 384 19.54 30.63 -3.73
C LYS A 384 18.57 31.72 -4.20
N ALA A 385 19.02 32.65 -5.04
CA ALA A 385 18.19 33.72 -5.57
C ALA A 385 17.06 33.19 -6.46
N GLU A 386 17.34 32.19 -7.29
CA GLU A 386 16.35 31.54 -8.15
C GLU A 386 15.34 30.71 -7.34
N THR A 387 15.78 30.10 -6.23
CA THR A 387 14.87 29.41 -5.30
C THR A 387 13.86 30.40 -4.71
N VAL A 388 14.33 31.58 -4.29
CA VAL A 388 13.45 32.65 -3.78
C VAL A 388 12.49 33.12 -4.86
N ALA A 389 12.95 33.31 -6.10
CA ALA A 389 12.10 33.72 -7.21
C ALA A 389 10.96 32.72 -7.46
N VAL A 390 11.28 31.42 -7.60
CA VAL A 390 10.27 30.37 -7.82
C VAL A 390 9.26 30.30 -6.67
N ARG A 391 9.71 30.41 -5.41
CA ARG A 391 8.80 30.42 -4.25
C ARG A 391 7.95 31.70 -4.17
N ARG A 392 8.47 32.83 -4.63
CA ARG A 392 7.73 34.09 -4.71
C ARG A 392 6.59 33.94 -5.72
N ASP A 393 6.88 33.46 -6.92
CA ASP A 393 5.88 33.26 -7.97
C ASP A 393 4.79 32.30 -7.48
N ARG A 394 5.18 31.22 -6.80
CA ARG A 394 4.22 30.28 -6.18
C ARG A 394 3.32 30.93 -5.13
N LEU A 395 3.85 31.81 -4.28
CA LEU A 395 3.04 32.55 -3.31
C LEU A 395 2.03 33.48 -4.00
N LEU A 396 2.43 34.15 -5.07
CA LEU A 396 1.57 35.07 -5.81
C LEU A 396 0.40 34.33 -6.48
N ALA A 397 0.66 33.11 -6.97
CA ALA A 397 -0.34 32.26 -7.61
C ALA A 397 -1.26 31.54 -6.61
N GLU A 398 -0.72 30.84 -5.62
CA GLU A 398 -1.51 30.00 -4.70
C GLU A 398 -2.12 30.79 -3.53
N ARG A 399 -1.45 31.87 -3.11
CA ARG A 399 -1.82 32.69 -1.95
C ARG A 399 -2.18 31.84 -0.73
N SER A 400 -1.29 30.93 -0.33
CA SER A 400 -1.47 30.05 0.83
C SER A 400 -0.42 30.30 1.92
N LEU A 401 -0.77 29.99 3.17
CA LEU A 401 0.18 30.07 4.29
C LEU A 401 1.39 29.14 4.06
N ALA A 402 1.17 27.96 3.47
CA ALA A 402 2.24 27.03 3.16
C ALA A 402 3.24 27.62 2.16
N ALA A 403 2.76 28.27 1.09
CA ALA A 403 3.62 28.95 0.12
C ALA A 403 4.40 30.10 0.78
N TYR A 404 3.78 30.85 1.70
CA TYR A 404 4.44 31.91 2.47
C TYR A 404 5.57 31.37 3.35
N GLN A 405 5.32 30.29 4.09
CA GLN A 405 6.31 29.63 4.93
C GLN A 405 7.49 29.08 4.12
N GLN A 406 7.22 28.52 2.93
CA GLN A 406 8.27 28.04 2.04
C GLN A 406 9.10 29.19 1.43
N LEU A 407 8.47 30.30 1.05
CA LEU A 407 9.19 31.52 0.65
C LEU A 407 10.08 32.03 1.79
N ARG A 408 9.55 32.08 3.02
CA ARG A 408 10.31 32.51 4.20
C ARG A 408 11.54 31.64 4.43
N ALA A 409 11.41 30.32 4.32
CA ALA A 409 12.53 29.41 4.46
C ALA A 409 13.61 29.66 3.39
N ALA A 410 13.20 29.81 2.13
CA ALA A 410 14.12 30.10 1.01
C ALA A 410 14.82 31.46 1.16
N ALA A 411 14.07 32.51 1.51
CA ALA A 411 14.59 33.86 1.66
C ALA A 411 15.51 34.01 2.87
N ARG A 412 15.26 33.29 3.97
CA ARG A 412 16.19 33.21 5.11
C ARG A 412 17.48 32.50 4.71
N ALA A 413 17.41 31.41 3.94
CA ALA A 413 18.60 30.74 3.44
C ALA A 413 19.44 31.61 2.48
N ALA A 414 18.81 32.60 1.84
CA ALA A 414 19.42 33.59 0.94
C ALA A 414 19.75 34.94 1.61
N ASP A 415 19.55 35.07 2.92
CA ASP A 415 19.78 36.30 3.70
C ASP A 415 19.02 37.54 3.18
N CYS A 416 17.86 37.34 2.56
CA CYS A 416 17.03 38.41 1.98
C CYS A 416 15.60 38.49 2.55
N TRP A 417 15.34 37.81 3.68
CA TRP A 417 14.00 37.68 4.25
C TRP A 417 13.30 39.02 4.50
N GLU A 418 13.96 40.02 5.07
CA GLU A 418 13.30 41.29 5.41
C GLU A 418 12.73 42.01 4.17
N THR A 419 13.50 42.03 3.07
CA THR A 419 13.06 42.62 1.80
C THR A 419 11.92 41.80 1.18
N GLU A 420 12.07 40.47 1.14
CA GLU A 420 11.05 39.57 0.57
C GLU A 420 9.76 39.57 1.39
N ARG A 421 9.85 39.66 2.71
CA ARG A 421 8.71 39.73 3.63
C ARG A 421 7.85 40.95 3.32
N ALA A 422 8.48 42.13 3.20
CA ALA A 422 7.77 43.36 2.90
C ALA A 422 7.03 43.27 1.55
N ALA A 423 7.70 42.72 0.52
CA ALA A 423 7.10 42.52 -0.80
C ALA A 423 5.96 41.48 -0.77
N ALA A 424 6.16 40.35 -0.10
CA ALA A 424 5.17 39.28 0.03
C ALA A 424 3.89 39.76 0.73
N LEU A 425 4.02 40.46 1.86
CA LEU A 425 2.88 41.02 2.59
C LEU A 425 2.16 42.11 1.77
N ALA A 426 2.89 42.93 1.01
CA ALA A 426 2.29 43.91 0.11
C ALA A 426 1.47 43.24 -1.01
N ALA A 427 1.99 42.17 -1.60
CA ALA A 427 1.28 41.41 -2.63
C ALA A 427 0.03 40.70 -2.08
N LEU A 428 0.12 40.07 -0.91
CA LEU A 428 -1.03 39.46 -0.24
C LEU A 428 -2.11 40.50 0.12
N ARG A 429 -1.72 41.71 0.55
CA ARG A 429 -2.66 42.82 0.76
C ARG A 429 -3.42 43.18 -0.50
N GLU A 430 -2.75 43.29 -1.65
CA GLU A 430 -3.41 43.67 -2.90
C GLU A 430 -4.36 42.56 -3.40
N GLY A 431 -3.96 41.29 -3.31
CA GLY A 431 -4.81 40.15 -3.70
C GLY A 431 -6.13 40.09 -2.93
N THR A 432 -6.12 40.43 -1.64
CA THR A 432 -7.35 40.47 -0.81
C THR A 432 -8.35 41.54 -1.21
N ARG A 433 -7.93 42.57 -1.98
CA ARG A 433 -8.86 43.60 -2.52
C ARG A 433 -9.65 43.09 -3.72
N GLN A 434 -9.11 42.12 -4.46
CA GLN A 434 -9.73 41.54 -5.65
C GLN A 434 -10.62 40.32 -5.34
N GLU A 435 -10.30 39.53 -4.30
CA GLU A 435 -10.99 38.27 -3.96
C GLU A 435 -12.20 38.42 -3.00
N ARG A 436 -13.15 39.31 -3.30
CA ARG A 436 -14.39 39.45 -2.50
C ARG A 436 -15.42 38.32 -2.70
N GLY A 437 -15.00 37.10 -3.07
CA GLY A 437 -15.92 36.07 -3.59
C GLY A 437 -15.74 34.61 -3.17
N GLY A 438 -14.76 34.26 -2.31
CA GLY A 438 -14.55 32.88 -1.89
C GLY A 438 -15.32 32.52 -0.61
N TRP A 439 -16.30 31.63 -0.68
CA TRP A 439 -16.94 31.06 0.52
C TRP A 439 -15.92 30.19 1.29
N HIS A 440 -15.71 30.51 2.58
CA HIS A 440 -15.04 29.70 3.62
C HIS A 440 -13.51 29.74 3.83
N ARG A 441 -12.78 30.80 3.43
CA ARG A 441 -11.40 30.99 3.95
C ARG A 441 -11.03 32.47 4.06
N GLY A 442 -10.63 32.90 5.26
CA GLY A 442 -10.13 34.26 5.50
C GLY A 442 -8.84 34.57 4.74
N PRO A 443 -8.45 35.86 4.67
CA PRO A 443 -7.29 36.33 3.93
C PRO A 443 -5.99 35.71 4.47
N VAL A 444 -5.18 35.13 3.58
CA VAL A 444 -3.88 34.52 3.93
C VAL A 444 -2.87 35.53 4.47
N LEU A 445 -3.06 36.83 4.20
CA LEU A 445 -2.31 37.91 4.84
C LEU A 445 -2.33 37.79 6.37
N ILE A 446 -3.50 37.51 6.96
CA ILE A 446 -3.66 37.45 8.42
C ILE A 446 -2.96 36.22 8.97
N ASP A 447 -3.11 35.07 8.31
CA ASP A 447 -2.41 33.83 8.67
C ASP A 447 -0.88 34.03 8.63
N ALA A 448 -0.36 34.72 7.62
CA ALA A 448 1.07 35.03 7.49
C ALA A 448 1.59 35.95 8.62
N LEU A 449 0.82 36.99 8.99
CA LEU A 449 1.17 37.90 10.09
C LEU A 449 1.14 37.19 11.46
N LEU A 450 0.15 36.32 11.67
CA LEU A 450 0.05 35.49 12.87
C LEU A 450 1.22 34.51 12.98
N ASP A 451 1.61 33.88 11.86
CA ASP A 451 2.72 32.94 11.79
C ASP A 451 4.10 33.61 12.02
N ASP A 452 4.24 34.88 11.64
CA ASP A 452 5.42 35.70 11.97
C ASP A 452 5.43 36.25 13.40
N GLY A 453 4.32 36.16 14.13
CA GLY A 453 4.15 36.76 15.45
C GLY A 453 3.97 38.29 15.42
N ASP A 454 3.69 38.88 14.26
CA ASP A 454 3.44 40.32 14.08
C ASP A 454 1.99 40.67 14.46
N LEU A 455 1.68 40.46 15.75
CA LEU A 455 0.32 40.58 16.29
C LEU A 455 -0.24 41.99 16.11
N ASP A 456 0.57 43.03 16.30
CA ASP A 456 0.11 44.42 16.17
C ASP A 456 -0.32 44.77 14.74
N THR A 457 0.38 44.24 13.72
CA THR A 457 -0.04 44.41 12.33
C THR A 457 -1.23 43.51 12.01
N ALA A 458 -1.28 42.29 12.54
CA ALA A 458 -2.43 41.41 12.38
C ALA A 458 -3.72 42.05 12.92
N TRP A 459 -3.70 42.66 14.12
CA TRP A 459 -4.84 43.39 14.69
C TRP A 459 -5.31 44.54 13.80
N ARG A 460 -4.39 45.29 13.17
CA ARG A 460 -4.75 46.39 12.26
C ARG A 460 -5.38 45.91 10.96
N GLU A 461 -4.89 44.81 10.39
CA GLU A 461 -5.38 44.29 9.11
C GLU A 461 -6.64 43.41 9.27
N ALA A 462 -6.87 42.85 10.46
CA ALA A 462 -7.97 41.93 10.74
C ALA A 462 -9.35 42.61 10.74
N ALA A 463 -9.43 43.88 11.15
CA ALA A 463 -10.67 44.64 11.40
C ALA A 463 -11.74 44.47 10.31
N ASP A 464 -11.34 44.52 9.04
CA ASP A 464 -12.26 44.51 7.89
C ASP A 464 -12.20 43.21 7.06
N ARG A 465 -11.34 42.25 7.43
CA ARG A 465 -10.96 41.15 6.52
C ARG A 465 -10.87 39.77 7.16
N ALA A 466 -10.57 39.67 8.45
CA ALA A 466 -10.35 38.39 9.12
C ALA A 466 -11.66 37.61 9.33
N ASP A 467 -11.59 36.29 9.16
CA ASP A 467 -12.68 35.38 9.49
C ASP A 467 -12.73 35.03 10.99
N ASP A 468 -13.80 34.36 11.42
CA ASP A 468 -14.00 34.00 12.84
C ASP A 468 -12.88 33.12 13.41
N ARG A 469 -12.29 32.24 12.59
CA ARG A 469 -11.17 31.38 13.01
C ARG A 469 -9.92 32.23 13.24
N GLN A 470 -9.60 33.14 12.33
CA GLN A 470 -8.46 34.04 12.41
C GLN A 470 -8.59 35.00 13.60
N TRP A 471 -9.81 35.50 13.86
CA TRP A 471 -10.11 36.29 15.05
C TRP A 471 -9.87 35.50 16.34
N GLN A 472 -10.35 34.26 16.40
CA GLN A 472 -10.11 33.40 17.56
C GLN A 472 -8.61 33.19 17.80
N GLN A 473 -7.86 32.85 16.75
CA GLN A 473 -6.42 32.61 16.87
C GLN A 473 -5.66 33.88 17.29
N LEU A 474 -6.04 35.05 16.75
CA LEU A 474 -5.46 36.33 17.13
C LEU A 474 -5.75 36.69 18.60
N ALA A 475 -6.97 36.42 19.08
CA ALA A 475 -7.35 36.61 20.47
C ALA A 475 -6.57 35.67 21.40
N ASP A 476 -6.46 34.39 21.04
CA ASP A 476 -5.72 33.36 21.81
C ASP A 476 -4.24 33.73 22.01
N LEU A 477 -3.60 34.22 20.94
CA LEU A 477 -2.20 34.66 20.94
C LEU A 477 -1.98 36.01 21.64
N SER A 478 -3.03 36.84 21.75
CA SER A 478 -2.94 38.18 22.34
C SER A 478 -3.51 38.27 23.77
N ARG A 479 -3.84 37.16 24.42
CA ARG A 479 -4.46 37.16 25.76
C ARG A 479 -3.65 37.90 26.81
N GLU A 480 -2.33 37.81 26.75
CA GLU A 480 -1.43 38.40 27.74
C GLU A 480 -1.09 39.86 27.40
N THR A 481 -0.99 40.18 26.11
CA THR A 481 -0.57 41.50 25.63
C THR A 481 -1.75 42.46 25.43
N ARG A 482 -2.93 41.95 25.08
CA ARG A 482 -4.16 42.71 24.77
C ARG A 482 -5.42 42.02 25.33
N PRO A 483 -5.55 41.86 26.67
CA PRO A 483 -6.62 41.09 27.28
C PRO A 483 -8.03 41.64 27.03
N ALA A 484 -8.18 42.97 26.96
CA ALA A 484 -9.47 43.62 26.68
C ALA A 484 -9.94 43.37 25.23
N ASP A 485 -9.02 43.49 24.27
CA ASP A 485 -9.30 43.25 22.85
C ASP A 485 -9.64 41.76 22.60
N ALA A 486 -8.88 40.84 23.22
CA ALA A 486 -9.15 39.41 23.15
C ALA A 486 -10.52 39.04 23.75
N LEU A 487 -10.88 39.62 24.90
CA LEU A 487 -12.20 39.42 25.52
C LEU A 487 -13.34 39.90 24.61
N ALA A 488 -13.19 41.05 23.96
CA ALA A 488 -14.18 41.56 23.02
C ALA A 488 -14.41 40.61 21.84
N VAL A 489 -13.33 40.01 21.30
CA VAL A 489 -13.42 39.01 20.24
C VAL A 489 -14.13 37.74 20.71
N TYR A 490 -13.79 37.20 21.89
CA TYR A 490 -14.47 36.02 22.42
C TYR A 490 -15.96 36.27 22.65
N LEU A 491 -16.33 37.44 23.17
CA LEU A 491 -17.74 37.80 23.37
C LEU A 491 -18.50 37.84 22.03
N ARG A 492 -17.93 38.47 21.00
CA ARG A 492 -18.50 38.48 19.65
C ARG A 492 -18.69 37.08 19.08
N LEU A 493 -17.69 36.21 19.20
CA LEU A 493 -17.76 34.83 18.69
C LEU A 493 -18.82 34.00 19.43
N VAL A 494 -18.95 34.19 20.75
CA VAL A 494 -19.99 33.53 21.57
C VAL A 494 -21.39 34.04 21.20
N GLU A 495 -21.54 35.33 20.88
CA GLU A 495 -22.82 35.90 20.43
C GLU A 495 -23.25 35.34 19.06
N LEU A 496 -22.32 35.17 18.12
CA LEU A 496 -22.59 34.53 16.83
C LEU A 496 -23.07 33.07 16.96
N LEU A 497 -22.62 32.37 18.01
CA LEU A 497 -23.07 31.01 18.33
C LEU A 497 -24.46 30.96 18.99
N LYS A 498 -24.99 32.10 19.48
CA LYS A 498 -26.31 32.22 20.13
C LYS A 498 -27.45 32.63 19.17
N GLY A 499 -27.17 32.86 17.88
CA GLY A 499 -28.19 33.11 16.86
C GLY A 499 -29.11 31.89 16.64
N PRO A 500 -30.34 32.07 16.10
CA PRO A 500 -31.33 30.99 16.02
C PRO A 500 -30.81 29.85 15.15
N THR A 501 -30.47 28.73 15.78
CA THR A 501 -30.24 27.44 15.12
C THR A 501 -31.58 26.91 14.60
N GLY A 502 -32.01 27.44 13.45
CA GLY A 502 -32.99 26.77 12.60
C GLY A 502 -32.41 25.46 12.09
N THR A 503 -33.22 24.42 12.10
CA THR A 503 -32.89 23.02 11.83
C THR A 503 -32.17 22.78 10.49
N ALA A 504 -30.83 22.78 10.51
CA ALA A 504 -29.96 22.00 9.62
C ALA A 504 -28.48 22.21 10.03
N SER A 505 -27.91 21.31 10.85
CA SER A 505 -26.46 20.97 10.90
C SER A 505 -26.06 20.26 12.20
N THR A 506 -26.48 19.00 12.38
CA THR A 506 -25.87 18.04 13.32
C THR A 506 -24.51 17.50 12.81
N SER A 507 -23.70 18.34 12.15
CA SER A 507 -22.31 18.06 11.77
C SER A 507 -21.30 18.99 12.45
N ARG A 508 -21.75 20.03 13.17
CA ARG A 508 -20.87 21.04 13.81
C ARG A 508 -20.20 20.59 15.13
N TRP A 509 -20.44 19.36 15.59
CA TRP A 509 -20.17 18.96 16.98
C TRP A 509 -18.95 18.05 17.25
N ARG A 510 -18.13 17.67 16.26
CA ARG A 510 -17.00 16.73 16.51
C ARG A 510 -15.58 17.31 16.46
N GLY A 511 -15.37 18.58 16.11
CA GLY A 511 -14.03 19.15 15.95
C GLY A 511 -13.46 19.93 17.15
N CYS A 512 -14.25 20.24 18.17
CA CYS A 512 -13.88 21.25 19.18
C CYS A 512 -13.58 20.69 20.59
N CYS A 513 -13.66 19.37 20.81
CA CYS A 513 -13.49 18.77 22.15
C CYS A 513 -12.14 18.07 22.40
N SER A 514 -11.16 18.09 21.49
CA SER A 514 -9.92 17.33 21.68
C SER A 514 -8.72 18.09 22.25
N THR A 515 -8.83 19.37 22.65
CA THR A 515 -7.64 20.11 23.12
C THR A 515 -7.86 21.08 24.29
N SER A 516 -8.73 20.76 25.25
CA SER A 516 -8.85 21.56 26.49
C SER A 516 -9.39 20.79 27.70
N ALA A 517 -9.10 19.50 27.83
CA ALA A 517 -9.28 18.79 29.09
C ALA A 517 -7.95 18.85 29.86
N LEU A 518 -7.74 19.93 30.65
CA LEU A 518 -6.83 19.93 31.83
C LEU A 518 -6.81 21.24 32.66
N ALA A 519 -7.63 22.26 32.37
CA ALA A 519 -7.53 23.57 33.07
C ALA A 519 -8.76 24.04 33.86
N THR A 520 -9.80 23.20 34.03
CA THR A 520 -11.05 23.58 34.73
C THR A 520 -11.25 22.91 36.09
N GLY A 521 -10.17 22.54 36.77
CA GLY A 521 -10.20 21.89 38.09
C GLY A 521 -9.81 22.75 39.31
N ARG A 522 -9.49 24.04 39.17
CA ARG A 522 -8.87 24.83 40.27
C ARG A 522 -9.50 26.17 40.64
N TRP A 523 -10.70 26.49 40.14
CA TRP A 523 -11.32 27.81 40.40
C TRP A 523 -12.58 27.83 41.29
N VAL A 524 -13.01 26.70 41.88
CA VAL A 524 -14.26 26.65 42.69
C VAL A 524 -14.08 26.15 44.14
N GLN A 525 -12.85 25.97 44.63
CA GLN A 525 -12.60 25.69 46.07
C GLN A 525 -11.72 26.77 46.72
N ARG A 526 -12.23 28.00 46.81
CA ARG A 526 -11.72 29.00 47.76
C ARG A 526 -12.71 30.14 48.01
N MET A 527 -13.96 29.79 48.34
CA MET A 527 -14.86 30.67 49.08
C MET A 527 -15.62 29.84 50.12
N SER A 528 -15.04 29.71 51.29
CA SER A 528 -15.72 29.18 52.48
C SER A 528 -15.22 29.90 53.71
N SER A 529 -15.99 30.89 54.16
CA SER A 529 -16.49 31.01 55.54
C SER A 529 -16.53 32.46 56.03
N PRO A 530 -17.70 32.94 56.50
CA PRO A 530 -17.81 34.18 57.24
C PRO A 530 -17.41 33.96 58.71
N ARG A 531 -16.60 34.87 59.26
CA ARG A 531 -16.37 34.98 60.71
C ARG A 531 -17.52 35.76 61.33
N MET A 532 -18.20 35.17 62.31
CA MET A 532 -18.83 35.90 63.40
C MET A 532 -18.95 34.99 64.63
N SER A 533 -18.17 35.30 65.66
CA SER A 533 -18.26 34.72 66.99
C SER A 533 -19.29 35.51 67.83
N PRO A 534 -19.94 34.87 68.82
CA PRO A 534 -20.34 35.58 70.03
C PRO A 534 -19.59 35.07 71.27
N ILE A 535 -19.40 36.02 72.18
CA ILE A 535 -18.69 35.97 73.45
C ILE A 535 -19.57 35.34 74.54
N CYS A 536 -18.99 34.49 75.39
CA CYS A 536 -19.32 34.37 76.81
C CYS A 536 -18.04 33.95 77.56
N GLY A 537 -17.57 34.83 78.46
CA GLY A 537 -16.48 34.55 79.40
C GLY A 537 -17.00 34.12 80.78
N PRO A 538 -16.12 34.01 81.78
CA PRO A 538 -16.52 34.19 83.17
C PRO A 538 -15.59 35.18 83.92
N SER A 539 -16.19 36.26 84.43
CA SER A 539 -16.01 36.88 85.77
C SER A 539 -16.46 38.34 85.71
#